data_AF-D7C7L1-F1
#
_entry.id   AF-D7C7L1-F1
#
_cell.length_a   1.000
_cell.length_b   1.000
_cell.length_c   1.000
_cell.angle_alpha   90.00
_cell.angle_beta   90.00
_cell.angle_gamma   90.00
#
_symmetry.space_group_name_H-M   'P 1'
#
loop_
_entity.id
_entity.type
_entity.pdbx_description
1 polymer ?
#
loop_
_entity_poly.entity_id
_entity_poly.type
_entity_poly.pdbx_seq_one_letter_code
_entity_poly.pdbx_strand_id
1 'polypeptide(L)'
;MWLLAGTAAVRWHEAAAGLAEYFPGDLGDDPTPEEQLLAGMWERALQLDAESDMVYVLLDPGDVDDAGERAVYCYASWRASPPERYASFRVFMEAMYREFHSLQVNRSERAGAVFVNATTRAWTRPSRPPVWTRWAGGMSGPRWP
;
A
#
# COMPACT_ATOMS: atom_id res chain seq x y z
N MET A 1 -11.33 2.46 7.18
CA MET A 1 -10.00 2.74 7.75
C MET A 1 -9.96 1.93 9.02
N TRP A 2 -8.96 1.08 9.20
CA TRP A 2 -8.92 0.11 10.28
C TRP A 2 -7.82 0.51 11.27
N LEU A 3 -8.02 0.22 12.55
CA LEU A 3 -7.04 0.44 13.61
C LEU A 3 -6.33 -0.87 13.92
N LEU A 4 -5.01 -0.82 14.01
CA LEU A 4 -4.22 -1.95 14.51
C LEU A 4 -4.23 -1.96 16.04
N ALA A 5 -4.47 -3.13 16.60
CA ALA A 5 -4.47 -3.39 18.02
C ALA A 5 -3.08 -3.15 18.62
N GLY A 6 -3.06 -2.49 19.77
CA GLY A 6 -1.92 -2.58 20.69
C GLY A 6 -1.88 -3.95 21.38
N THR A 7 -0.79 -4.23 22.08
CA THR A 7 -0.59 -5.53 22.76
C THR A 7 -1.69 -5.92 23.74
N ALA A 8 -2.41 -4.95 24.31
CA ALA A 8 -3.54 -5.20 25.22
C ALA A 8 -4.83 -5.66 24.51
N ALA A 9 -4.93 -5.49 23.19
CA ALA A 9 -6.13 -5.76 22.41
C ALA A 9 -5.95 -6.81 21.30
N VAL A 10 -4.72 -7.32 21.11
CA VAL A 10 -4.46 -8.47 20.24
C VAL A 10 -5.12 -9.70 20.84
N ARG A 11 -5.77 -10.50 19.99
CA ARG A 11 -6.49 -11.72 20.37
C ARG A 11 -6.20 -12.83 19.38
N TRP A 12 -6.46 -14.08 19.74
CA TRP A 12 -6.50 -15.17 18.77
C TRP A 12 -7.71 -15.00 17.85
N HIS A 13 -7.55 -15.34 16.57
CA HIS A 13 -8.65 -15.30 15.60
C HIS A 13 -9.61 -16.49 15.77
N GLU A 14 -9.11 -17.66 16.16
CA GLU A 14 -9.91 -18.86 16.50
C GLU A 14 -10.93 -19.25 15.41
N ALA A 15 -10.56 -19.13 14.13
CA ALA A 15 -11.41 -19.38 12.97
C ALA A 15 -12.74 -18.59 12.97
N ALA A 16 -12.74 -17.39 13.56
CA ALA A 16 -13.89 -16.50 13.52
C ALA A 16 -14.39 -16.27 12.08
N ALA A 17 -15.70 -16.06 11.96
CA ALA A 17 -16.42 -15.85 10.70
C ALA A 17 -16.38 -17.01 9.68
N GLY A 18 -15.94 -18.21 10.07
CA GLY A 18 -15.99 -19.42 9.22
C GLY A 18 -15.05 -19.35 8.00
N LEU A 19 -14.11 -18.41 7.98
CA LEU A 19 -13.21 -18.21 6.83
C LEU A 19 -12.27 -19.39 6.57
N ALA A 20 -11.99 -20.18 7.62
CA ALA A 20 -11.24 -21.43 7.52
C ALA A 20 -11.88 -22.45 6.55
N GLU A 21 -13.20 -22.41 6.37
CA GLU A 21 -13.91 -23.31 5.45
C GLU A 21 -13.76 -22.89 3.98
N TYR A 22 -13.46 -21.61 3.72
CA TYR A 22 -13.37 -21.05 2.37
C TYR A 22 -11.95 -20.98 1.83
N PHE A 23 -10.94 -20.86 2.71
CA PHE A 23 -9.55 -20.68 2.31
C PHE A 23 -8.61 -21.62 3.04
N PRO A 24 -7.75 -22.34 2.29
CA PRO A 24 -7.65 -22.40 0.82
C PRO A 24 -8.81 -23.16 0.14
N GLY A 25 -9.75 -23.71 0.93
CA GLY A 25 -10.77 -24.63 0.47
C GLY A 25 -10.33 -26.08 0.73
N ASP A 26 -10.80 -27.02 -0.09
CA ASP A 26 -10.38 -28.41 -0.01
C ASP A 26 -8.92 -28.55 -0.47
N LEU A 27 -8.03 -28.79 0.49
CA LEU A 27 -6.66 -29.19 0.24
C LEU A 27 -6.73 -30.58 -0.40
N GLY A 28 -6.50 -30.70 -1.71
CA GLY A 28 -6.44 -32.01 -2.36
C GLY A 28 -5.38 -32.93 -1.75
N ASP A 29 -5.15 -34.10 -2.35
CA ASP A 29 -4.32 -35.17 -1.74
C ASP A 29 -2.84 -34.79 -1.47
N ASP A 30 -2.31 -33.74 -2.10
CA ASP A 30 -0.91 -33.28 -1.94
C ASP A 30 -0.85 -31.74 -1.92
N PRO A 31 -1.17 -31.10 -0.78
CA PRO A 31 -1.21 -29.65 -0.69
C PRO A 31 0.19 -29.05 -0.57
N THR A 32 0.41 -27.94 -1.27
CA THR A 32 1.64 -27.17 -1.16
C THR A 32 1.85 -26.66 0.29
N PRO A 33 3.10 -26.41 0.70
CA PRO A 33 3.37 -25.81 2.01
C PRO A 33 2.60 -24.49 2.23
N GLU A 34 2.49 -23.66 1.20
CA GLU A 34 1.74 -22.40 1.26
C GLU A 34 0.24 -22.61 1.51
N GLU A 35 -0.36 -23.63 0.88
CA GLU A 35 -1.77 -23.98 1.10
C GLU A 35 -1.99 -24.52 2.52
N GLN A 36 -1.10 -25.37 3.03
CA GLN A 36 -1.16 -25.88 4.40
C GLN A 36 -1.02 -24.75 5.44
N LEU A 37 -0.11 -23.81 5.19
CA LEU A 37 0.03 -22.62 6.01
C LEU A 37 -1.27 -21.82 6.00
N LEU A 38 -1.78 -21.47 4.82
CA LEU A 38 -3.01 -20.69 4.69
C LEU A 38 -4.22 -21.35 5.37
N ALA A 39 -4.34 -22.68 5.30
CA ALA A 39 -5.46 -23.42 5.88
C ALA A 39 -5.49 -23.31 7.41
N GLY A 40 -4.40 -23.70 8.07
CA GLY A 40 -4.39 -23.70 9.53
C GLY A 40 -4.22 -22.31 10.15
N MET A 41 -3.87 -21.31 9.34
CA MET A 41 -3.60 -19.94 9.79
C MET A 41 -4.83 -19.30 10.43
N TRP A 42 -6.04 -19.59 9.94
CA TRP A 42 -7.28 -19.04 10.49
C TRP A 42 -7.55 -19.44 11.95
N GLU A 43 -7.11 -20.62 12.37
CA GLU A 43 -7.30 -21.10 13.75
C GLU A 43 -6.23 -20.56 14.69
N ARG A 44 -4.98 -20.48 14.21
CA ARG A 44 -3.81 -20.21 15.04
C ARG A 44 -3.32 -18.77 14.97
N ALA A 45 -3.79 -17.93 14.06
CA ALA A 45 -3.26 -16.59 13.92
C ALA A 45 -3.78 -15.64 15.00
N LEU A 46 -2.94 -14.64 15.33
CA LEU A 46 -3.31 -13.50 16.15
C LEU A 46 -3.96 -12.44 15.29
N GLN A 47 -5.16 -12.00 15.67
CA GLN A 47 -5.85 -10.89 15.04
C GLN A 47 -5.31 -9.55 15.54
N LEU A 48 -4.83 -8.75 14.58
CA LEU A 48 -4.26 -7.42 14.79
C LEU A 48 -5.24 -6.30 14.46
N ASP A 49 -6.30 -6.52 13.70
CA ASP A 49 -7.33 -5.49 13.52
C ASP A 49 -8.20 -5.36 14.78
N ALA A 50 -8.24 -4.16 15.36
CA ALA A 50 -9.01 -3.86 16.56
C ALA A 50 -10.44 -3.44 16.22
N GLU A 51 -10.58 -2.62 15.18
CA GLU A 51 -11.85 -2.10 14.69
C GLU A 51 -11.88 -2.35 13.20
N SER A 52 -12.48 -3.47 12.80
CA SER A 52 -12.71 -3.80 11.40
C SER A 52 -13.87 -4.76 11.16
N ASP A 53 -14.77 -4.38 10.25
CA ASP A 53 -15.95 -5.18 9.90
C ASP A 53 -15.76 -6.04 8.65
N MET A 54 -14.74 -5.73 7.84
CA MET A 54 -14.60 -6.30 6.49
C MET A 54 -13.15 -6.64 6.10
N VAL A 55 -12.19 -6.35 6.99
CA VAL A 55 -10.78 -6.71 6.81
C VAL A 55 -10.25 -7.43 8.03
N TYR A 56 -9.53 -8.52 7.80
CA TYR A 56 -8.74 -9.18 8.83
C TYR A 56 -7.25 -8.93 8.58
N VAL A 57 -6.54 -8.53 9.63
CA VAL A 57 -5.07 -8.44 9.65
C VAL A 57 -4.59 -9.44 10.68
N LEU A 58 -3.90 -10.48 10.21
CA LEU A 58 -3.59 -11.66 11.02
C LEU A 58 -2.09 -11.91 11.02
N LEU A 59 -1.49 -12.05 12.21
CA LEU A 59 -0.09 -12.44 12.40
C LEU A 59 -0.04 -13.91 12.76
N ASP A 60 0.66 -14.73 11.96
CA ASP A 60 0.65 -16.18 12.13
C ASP A 60 1.91 -16.69 12.85
N PRO A 61 1.82 -17.24 14.07
CA PRO A 61 2.96 -17.84 14.75
C PRO A 61 3.44 -19.17 14.14
N GLY A 62 2.64 -19.79 13.27
CA GLY A 62 3.00 -21.02 12.55
C GLY A 62 3.71 -20.79 11.22
N ASP A 63 3.73 -19.55 10.73
CA ASP A 63 4.45 -19.16 9.51
C ASP A 63 5.62 -18.25 9.90
N VAL A 64 6.74 -18.90 10.22
CA VAL A 64 7.97 -18.28 10.73
C VAL A 64 9.13 -18.56 9.79
N ASP A 65 9.89 -17.52 9.46
CA ASP A 65 11.10 -17.66 8.64
C ASP A 65 12.36 -18.01 9.46
N ASP A 66 13.48 -18.20 8.76
CA ASP A 66 14.78 -18.53 9.39
C ASP A 66 15.29 -17.45 10.36
N ALA A 67 14.77 -16.21 10.26
CA ALA A 67 15.11 -15.11 11.16
C ALA A 67 14.17 -15.02 12.38
N GLY A 68 13.14 -15.87 12.45
CA GLY A 68 12.13 -15.83 13.50
C GLY A 68 11.02 -14.81 13.27
N GLU A 69 10.98 -14.17 12.10
CA GLU A 69 9.91 -13.24 11.73
C GLU A 69 8.64 -14.02 11.38
N ARG A 70 7.49 -13.47 11.79
CA ARG A 70 6.17 -14.09 11.56
C ARG A 70 5.45 -13.40 10.41
N ALA A 71 4.88 -14.19 9.52
CA ALA A 71 4.12 -13.65 8.40
C ALA A 71 2.84 -12.93 8.86
N VAL A 72 2.46 -11.90 8.10
CA VAL A 72 1.18 -11.22 8.24
C VAL A 72 0.33 -11.50 7.01
N TYR A 73 -0.93 -11.78 7.23
CA TYR A 73 -1.92 -11.97 6.18
C TYR A 73 -2.98 -10.87 6.28
N CYS A 74 -3.33 -10.30 5.14
CA CYS A 74 -4.39 -9.30 5.01
C CYS A 74 -5.50 -9.85 4.13
N TYR A 75 -6.70 -10.01 4.70
CA TYR A 75 -7.88 -10.44 3.97
C TYR A 75 -8.91 -9.32 3.93
N ALA A 76 -9.51 -9.08 2.76
CA ALA A 76 -10.61 -8.15 2.61
C ALA A 76 -11.74 -8.82 1.84
N SER A 77 -12.94 -8.85 2.43
CA SER A 77 -14.08 -9.61 1.89
C SER A 77 -14.48 -9.21 0.47
N TRP A 78 -14.24 -7.96 0.09
CA TRP A 78 -14.56 -7.43 -1.25
C TRP A 78 -13.51 -7.72 -2.32
N ARG A 79 -12.33 -8.24 -1.96
CA ARG A 79 -11.28 -8.56 -2.95
C ARG A 79 -11.55 -9.85 -3.71
N ALA A 80 -12.48 -10.70 -3.22
CA ALA A 80 -12.79 -12.01 -3.80
C ALA A 80 -11.53 -12.84 -4.11
N SER A 81 -10.49 -12.69 -3.29
CA SER A 81 -9.19 -13.34 -3.43
C SER A 81 -8.77 -13.93 -2.09
N PRO A 82 -7.84 -14.91 -2.09
CA PRO A 82 -7.18 -15.34 -0.87
C PRO A 82 -6.51 -14.18 -0.11
N PRO A 83 -6.22 -14.35 1.19
CA PRO A 83 -5.45 -13.39 1.97
C PRO A 83 -4.08 -13.10 1.34
N GLU A 84 -3.71 -11.82 1.32
CA GLU A 84 -2.40 -11.38 0.85
C GLU A 84 -1.36 -11.61 1.94
N ARG A 85 -0.29 -12.34 1.64
CA ARG A 85 0.79 -12.67 2.58
C ARG A 85 1.94 -11.66 2.50
N TYR A 86 2.38 -11.20 3.66
CA TYR A 86 3.59 -10.39 3.87
C TYR A 86 4.55 -11.19 4.74
N ALA A 87 5.83 -11.23 4.36
CA ALA A 87 6.83 -12.04 5.04
C ALA A 87 7.06 -11.65 6.52
N SER A 88 6.77 -10.40 6.89
CA SER A 88 6.83 -9.96 8.29
C SER A 88 5.93 -8.76 8.56
N PHE A 89 5.71 -8.46 9.85
CA PHE A 89 4.98 -7.27 10.26
C PHE A 89 5.63 -5.97 9.75
N ARG A 90 6.96 -5.90 9.70
CA ARG A 90 7.67 -4.75 9.13
C ARG A 90 7.32 -4.55 7.65
N VAL A 91 7.36 -5.63 6.87
CA VAL A 91 7.05 -5.59 5.43
C VAL A 91 5.60 -5.15 5.19
N PHE A 92 4.67 -5.67 5.99
CA PHE A 92 3.28 -5.22 5.98
C PHE A 92 3.15 -3.72 6.29
N MET A 93 3.78 -3.23 7.35
CA MET A 93 3.72 -1.81 7.73
C MET A 93 4.33 -0.89 6.67
N GLU A 94 5.42 -1.30 6.02
CA GLU A 94 6.02 -0.55 4.90
C GLU A 94 5.09 -0.50 3.69
N ALA A 95 4.39 -1.59 3.37
CA ALA A 95 3.41 -1.64 2.29
C ALA A 95 2.22 -0.70 2.59
N MET A 96 1.65 -0.78 3.79
CA MET A 96 0.55 0.09 4.22
C MET A 96 0.94 1.56 4.23
N TYR A 97 2.17 1.89 4.67
CA TYR A 97 2.69 3.25 4.60
C TYR A 97 2.72 3.77 3.15
N ARG A 98 3.25 2.98 2.21
CA ARG A 98 3.32 3.37 0.79
C ARG A 98 1.94 3.55 0.18
N GLU A 99 1.02 2.62 0.46
CA GLU A 99 -0.36 2.70 -0.02
C GLU A 99 -1.03 3.99 0.48
N PHE A 100 -0.95 4.27 1.78
CA PHE A 100 -1.55 5.46 2.38
C PHE A 100 -1.02 6.76 1.75
N HIS A 101 0.29 6.84 1.52
CA HIS A 101 0.91 8.00 0.89
C HIS A 101 0.52 8.14 -0.57
N SER A 102 0.41 7.04 -1.32
CA SER A 102 -0.05 7.08 -2.71
C SER A 102 -1.48 7.65 -2.83
N LEU A 103 -2.38 7.28 -1.91
CA LEU A 103 -3.75 7.80 -1.86
C LEU A 103 -3.79 9.30 -1.54
N GLN A 104 -2.90 9.79 -0.66
CA GLN A 104 -2.79 11.22 -0.39
C GLN A 104 -2.28 12.01 -1.60
N VAL A 105 -1.27 11.50 -2.30
CA VAL A 105 -0.76 12.11 -3.53
C VAL A 105 -1.86 12.19 -4.58
N ASN A 106 -2.54 11.09 -4.87
CA ASN A 106 -3.67 11.05 -5.81
C ASN A 106 -4.78 12.03 -5.43
N ARG A 107 -5.09 12.15 -4.13
CA ARG A 107 -6.06 13.14 -3.63
C ARG A 107 -5.59 14.57 -3.88
N SER A 108 -4.32 14.89 -3.60
CA SER A 108 -3.77 16.23 -3.79
C SER A 108 -3.74 16.64 -5.26
N GLU A 109 -3.39 15.72 -6.16
CA GLU A 109 -3.44 15.92 -7.61
C GLU A 109 -4.86 16.16 -8.09
N ARG A 110 -5.81 15.31 -7.65
CA ARG A 110 -7.23 15.46 -7.98
C ARG A 110 -7.83 16.76 -7.44
N ALA A 111 -7.36 17.23 -6.30
CA ALA A 111 -7.78 18.50 -5.70
C ALA A 111 -7.07 19.72 -6.32
N GLY A 112 -6.15 19.55 -7.27
CA GLY A 112 -5.35 20.63 -7.85
C GLY A 112 -4.44 21.34 -6.83
N ALA A 113 -4.27 20.75 -5.64
CA ALA A 113 -3.50 21.33 -4.55
C ALA A 113 -2.03 20.94 -4.73
N VAL A 114 -1.35 21.56 -5.69
CA VAL A 114 0.11 21.52 -5.74
C VAL A 114 0.61 22.15 -4.46
N PHE A 115 1.32 21.39 -3.62
CA PHE A 115 1.88 21.91 -2.39
C PHE A 115 2.99 22.93 -2.72
N VAL A 116 2.64 24.21 -2.77
CA VAL A 116 3.58 25.31 -2.99
C VAL A 116 4.04 25.84 -1.64
N ASN A 117 5.19 25.36 -1.15
CA ASN A 117 5.88 25.98 -0.03
C ASN A 117 6.94 26.99 -0.52
N ALA A 118 7.57 27.71 0.42
CA ALA A 118 8.60 28.71 0.11
C ALA A 118 9.80 28.10 -0.64
N THR A 119 10.10 26.83 -0.40
CA THR A 119 11.17 26.09 -1.09
C THR A 119 10.81 25.84 -2.55
N THR A 120 9.59 25.38 -2.87
CA THR A 120 9.18 25.08 -4.26
C THR A 120 9.11 26.32 -5.14
N ARG A 121 8.73 27.49 -4.58
CA ARG A 121 8.74 28.78 -5.32
C ARG A 121 10.12 29.25 -5.76
N ALA A 122 11.17 28.86 -5.05
CA ALA A 122 12.54 29.27 -5.39
C ALA A 122 13.07 28.58 -6.66
N TRP A 123 12.47 27.46 -7.07
CA TRP A 123 12.94 26.65 -8.21
C TRP A 123 12.18 26.90 -9.51
N THR A 124 10.94 27.39 -9.46
CA THR A 124 10.20 27.82 -10.67
C THR A 124 10.57 29.25 -11.04
N ARG A 125 11.73 29.43 -11.66
CA ARG A 125 12.04 30.64 -12.42
C ARG A 125 11.87 30.33 -13.92
N PRO A 126 11.01 31.03 -14.68
CA PRO A 126 11.05 30.91 -16.13
C PRO A 126 12.45 31.37 -16.56
N SER A 127 13.20 30.49 -17.21
CA SER A 127 14.49 30.83 -17.81
C SER A 127 14.26 31.97 -18.82
N ARG A 128 14.76 33.17 -18.51
CA ARG A 128 14.91 34.24 -19.51
C ARG A 128 15.71 33.66 -20.68
N PRO A 129 15.27 33.81 -21.95
CA PRO A 129 16.09 33.39 -23.06
C PRO A 129 17.39 34.22 -23.10
N PRO A 130 18.53 33.64 -23.53
CA PRO A 130 19.81 34.35 -23.53
C PRO A 130 19.80 35.51 -24.54
N VAL A 131 20.44 36.61 -24.16
CA VAL A 131 20.66 37.80 -25.00
C VAL A 131 21.80 37.55 -25.98
N TRP A 132 21.53 36.88 -27.10
CA TRP A 132 22.43 36.84 -28.25
C TRP A 132 21.67 36.96 -29.56
N THR A 133 21.10 38.14 -29.83
CA THR A 133 20.95 38.63 -31.21
C THR A 133 20.85 40.15 -31.20
N ARG A 134 22.02 40.81 -31.16
CA ARG A 134 22.16 42.18 -31.63
C ARG A 134 23.10 42.13 -32.83
N TRP A 135 22.63 42.64 -33.97
CA TRP A 135 23.36 42.95 -35.21
C TRP A 135 23.41 41.89 -36.33
N ALA A 136 22.32 41.83 -37.09
CA ALA A 136 22.31 42.21 -38.51
C ALA A 136 20.99 42.98 -38.69
N GLY A 137 20.93 44.23 -39.13
CA GLY A 137 21.62 44.82 -40.25
C GLY A 137 20.55 45.19 -41.28
N GLY A 138 20.09 46.45 -41.25
CA GLY A 138 19.53 47.12 -42.43
C GLY A 138 18.03 46.96 -42.74
N MET A 139 17.36 48.11 -42.71
CA MET A 139 16.38 48.58 -43.70
C MET A 139 14.90 48.15 -43.57
N SER A 140 14.11 49.12 -43.06
CA SER A 140 12.94 49.72 -43.73
C SER A 140 11.79 48.82 -44.21
N GLY A 141 10.59 48.97 -43.61
CA GLY A 141 9.32 48.46 -44.17
C GLY A 141 8.83 49.23 -45.42
N PRO A 142 7.55 49.13 -45.87
CA PRO A 142 6.40 48.38 -45.31
C PRO A 142 5.48 47.63 -46.35
N ARG A 143 4.54 46.83 -45.80
CA ARG A 143 3.13 46.51 -46.18
C ARG A 143 2.69 45.95 -47.57
N TRP A 144 2.08 44.74 -47.48
CA TRP A 144 0.87 44.15 -48.17
C TRP A 144 0.88 43.88 -49.69
N PRO A 145 0.02 42.97 -50.22
CA PRO A 145 -1.08 42.20 -49.61
C PRO A 145 -0.76 40.76 -49.19
#